data_AF-A0A3L6RLD3-F1
#
_entry.id   AF-A0A3L6RLD3-F1
#
_cell.length_a   1.000
_cell.length_b   1.000
_cell.length_c   1.000
_cell.angle_alpha   90.00
_cell.angle_beta   90.00
_cell.angle_gamma   90.00
#
_symmetry.space_group_name_H-M   'P 1'
#
loop_
_entity.id
_entity.type
_entity.pdbx_description
1 polymer ?
#
loop_
_entity_poly.entity_id
_entity_poly.type
_entity_poly.pdbx_seq_one_letter_code
_entity_poly.pdbx_strand_id
1 'polypeptide(L)'
;MKAASTLTFVFAILVPLATLLTTGAACTNVATMKRDDVCHKSCDMKPEWYKLCQDTLRPVPDTAEVTSYALMATRQASLKYGDTMNTINQMLGAGNLPSKEREAVSHCKGKYGEAGALMASVAKQLDGCDFTRARQEYIDAEVAIRSCQDGLWSFQYMPLYAMVTADHDLTLVAYELGALIFGR
;
A
#
# COMPACT_ATOMS: atom_id res chain seq x y z
N MET A 1 -24.78 -67.17 -29.58
CA MET A 1 -25.04 -65.88 -30.26
C MET A 1 -24.80 -64.78 -29.23
N LYS A 2 -23.90 -63.85 -29.51
CA LYS A 2 -23.33 -62.87 -28.56
C LYS A 2 -24.37 -61.80 -28.20
N ALA A 3 -24.56 -61.55 -26.90
CA ALA A 3 -25.24 -60.36 -26.40
C ALA A 3 -24.27 -59.18 -26.45
N ALA A 4 -24.67 -58.08 -27.10
CA ALA A 4 -23.89 -56.86 -27.22
C ALA A 4 -24.11 -55.97 -25.98
N SER A 5 -23.03 -55.67 -25.26
CA SER A 5 -23.02 -54.72 -24.15
C SER A 5 -23.07 -53.29 -24.67
N THR A 6 -24.14 -52.56 -24.33
CA THR A 6 -24.28 -51.13 -24.59
C THR A 6 -23.56 -50.35 -23.49
N LEU A 7 -22.45 -49.69 -23.85
CA LEU A 7 -21.63 -48.87 -22.94
C LEU A 7 -22.08 -47.40 -23.03
N THR A 8 -22.82 -46.93 -22.03
CA THR A 8 -23.31 -45.55 -21.95
C THR A 8 -22.20 -44.65 -21.43
N PHE A 9 -21.64 -43.79 -22.28
CA PHE A 9 -20.66 -42.75 -21.87
C PHE A 9 -21.38 -41.53 -21.30
N VAL A 10 -21.25 -41.30 -20.00
CA VAL A 10 -21.72 -40.07 -19.32
C VAL A 10 -20.63 -39.01 -19.46
N PHE A 11 -20.87 -37.98 -20.29
CA PHE A 11 -20.02 -36.80 -20.37
C PHE A 11 -20.22 -35.94 -19.12
N ALA A 12 -19.27 -35.99 -18.18
CA ALA A 12 -19.20 -35.06 -17.06
C ALA A 12 -18.75 -33.68 -17.57
N ILE A 13 -19.68 -32.73 -17.63
CA ILE A 13 -19.40 -31.33 -17.99
C ILE A 13 -18.68 -30.69 -16.79
N LEU A 14 -17.37 -30.50 -16.91
CA LEU A 14 -16.58 -29.68 -15.99
C LEU A 14 -16.90 -28.21 -16.28
N VAL A 15 -17.72 -27.60 -15.42
CA VAL A 15 -17.97 -26.15 -15.43
C VAL A 15 -16.71 -25.47 -14.90
N PRO A 16 -16.05 -24.58 -15.66
CA PRO A 16 -14.95 -23.80 -15.11
C PRO A 16 -15.52 -22.81 -14.10
N LEU A 17 -15.03 -22.90 -12.86
CA LEU A 17 -15.32 -21.95 -11.80
C LEU A 17 -14.63 -20.62 -12.19
N ALA A 18 -15.33 -19.77 -12.93
CA ALA A 18 -14.87 -18.42 -13.22
C ALA A 18 -14.76 -17.67 -11.88
N THR A 19 -13.54 -17.37 -11.47
CA THR A 19 -13.24 -16.53 -10.32
C THR A 19 -13.93 -15.18 -10.51
N LEU A 20 -14.90 -14.87 -9.65
CA LEU A 20 -15.44 -13.52 -9.47
C LEU A 20 -14.31 -12.63 -8.95
N LEU A 21 -13.54 -12.05 -9.87
CA LEU A 21 -12.75 -10.86 -9.56
C LEU A 21 -13.76 -9.76 -9.26
N THR A 22 -13.74 -9.26 -8.03
CA THR A 22 -14.44 -8.03 -7.66
C THR A 22 -13.93 -6.93 -8.59
N THR A 23 -14.69 -6.62 -9.63
CA THR A 23 -14.45 -5.47 -10.48
C THR A 23 -14.67 -4.23 -9.63
N GLY A 24 -13.60 -3.66 -9.08
CA GLY A 24 -13.59 -2.22 -8.87
C GLY A 24 -13.97 -1.59 -10.20
N ALA A 25 -14.91 -0.64 -10.19
CA ALA A 25 -15.28 0.05 -11.41
C ALA A 25 -14.01 0.70 -11.98
N ALA A 26 -13.66 0.38 -13.24
CA ALA A 26 -12.58 1.07 -13.94
C ALA A 26 -12.88 2.57 -13.89
N CYS A 27 -11.94 3.37 -13.39
CA CYS A 27 -12.15 4.80 -13.28
C CYS A 27 -12.16 5.40 -14.68
N THR A 28 -13.25 6.08 -15.05
CA THR A 28 -13.33 6.73 -16.37
C THR A 28 -12.19 7.72 -16.56
N ASN A 29 -11.50 7.61 -17.70
CA ASN A 29 -10.39 8.48 -18.12
C ASN A 29 -9.07 8.33 -17.33
N VAL A 30 -8.84 7.20 -16.64
CA VAL A 30 -7.51 6.91 -16.08
C VAL A 30 -6.62 6.22 -17.10
N ALA A 31 -5.37 6.67 -17.19
CA ALA A 31 -4.39 6.09 -18.11
C ALA A 31 -4.05 4.64 -17.73
N THR A 32 -3.85 3.80 -18.75
CA THR A 32 -3.21 2.49 -18.61
C THR A 32 -1.72 2.64 -18.92
N MET A 33 -0.86 2.10 -18.06
CA MET A 33 0.59 2.22 -18.16
C MET A 33 1.29 0.90 -17.81
N LYS A 34 2.52 0.74 -18.32
CA LYS A 34 3.40 -0.32 -17.81
C LYS A 34 3.93 0.04 -16.43
N ARG A 35 4.22 -0.96 -15.60
CA ARG A 35 4.83 -0.78 -14.27
C ARG A 35 6.17 -0.05 -14.38
N ASP A 36 6.95 -0.34 -15.42
CA ASP A 36 8.22 0.34 -15.68
C ASP A 36 8.02 1.84 -15.91
N ASP A 37 7.06 2.20 -16.76
CA ASP A 37 6.76 3.60 -17.08
C ASP A 37 6.20 4.36 -15.87
N VAL A 38 5.33 3.72 -15.07
CA VAL A 38 4.73 4.37 -13.91
C VAL A 38 5.78 4.66 -12.84
N CYS A 39 6.66 3.69 -12.55
CA CYS A 39 7.74 3.86 -11.57
C CYS A 39 8.78 4.89 -12.03
N HIS A 40 9.07 4.99 -13.33
CA HIS A 40 9.94 6.05 -13.86
C HIS A 40 9.31 7.44 -13.73
N LYS A 41 7.99 7.58 -13.93
CA LYS A 41 7.31 8.88 -13.84
C LYS A 41 7.04 9.33 -12.40
N SER A 42 6.79 8.40 -11.48
CA SER A 42 6.48 8.72 -10.08
C SER A 42 7.74 8.99 -9.26
N CYS A 43 8.86 8.36 -9.58
CA CYS A 43 10.07 8.47 -8.77
C CYS A 43 11.05 9.44 -9.41
N ASP A 44 11.00 10.73 -9.04
CA ASP A 44 11.94 11.77 -9.48
C ASP A 44 13.38 11.48 -8.98
N MET A 45 14.09 10.62 -9.72
CA MET A 45 15.55 10.41 -9.75
C MET A 45 16.24 9.64 -8.62
N LYS A 46 15.54 9.14 -7.58
CA LYS A 46 16.15 8.25 -6.58
C LYS A 46 16.09 6.78 -7.01
N PRO A 47 17.23 6.10 -7.28
CA PRO A 47 17.24 4.69 -7.68
C PRO A 47 16.57 3.76 -6.66
N GLU A 48 16.68 4.08 -5.37
CA GLU A 48 16.05 3.33 -4.28
C GLU A 48 14.53 3.35 -4.35
N TRP A 49 13.92 4.48 -4.71
CA TRP A 49 12.48 4.62 -4.84
C TRP A 49 11.94 3.91 -6.09
N TYR A 50 12.72 3.92 -7.17
CA TYR A 50 12.38 3.14 -8.36
C TYR A 50 12.28 1.64 -8.04
N LYS A 51 13.28 1.11 -7.33
CA LYS A 51 13.28 -0.29 -6.89
C LYS A 51 12.11 -0.56 -5.94
N LEU A 52 11.89 0.32 -4.95
CA LEU A 52 10.78 0.19 -4.01
C LEU A 52 9.43 0.17 -4.73
N CYS A 53 9.24 1.03 -5.74
CA CYS A 53 8.05 1.04 -6.59
C CYS A 53 7.88 -0.30 -7.33
N GLN A 54 8.93 -0.79 -8.00
CA GLN A 54 8.89 -2.07 -8.72
C GLN A 54 8.52 -3.25 -7.79
N ASP A 55 9.16 -3.32 -6.62
CA ASP A 55 8.92 -4.38 -5.64
C ASP A 55 7.48 -4.32 -5.08
N THR A 56 7.00 -3.10 -4.80
CA THR A 56 5.64 -2.84 -4.28
C THR A 56 4.57 -3.23 -5.30
N LEU A 57 4.81 -2.96 -6.58
CA LEU A 57 3.85 -3.18 -7.67
C LEU A 57 3.98 -4.56 -8.32
N ARG A 58 4.91 -5.41 -7.87
CA ARG A 58 5.07 -6.79 -8.35
C ARG A 58 3.78 -7.63 -8.36
N PRO A 59 2.84 -7.49 -7.40
CA PRO A 59 1.58 -8.25 -7.43
C PRO A 59 0.56 -7.76 -8.47
N VAL A 60 0.75 -6.57 -9.04
CA VAL A 60 -0.13 -6.00 -10.07
C VAL A 60 0.34 -6.47 -11.45
N PRO A 61 -0.57 -6.75 -12.41
CA PRO A 61 -0.18 -7.01 -13.80
C PRO A 61 0.77 -5.94 -14.34
N ASP A 62 1.68 -6.35 -15.23
CA ASP A 62 2.73 -5.46 -15.75
C ASP A 62 2.18 -4.25 -16.51
N THR A 63 0.97 -4.36 -17.07
CA THR A 63 0.21 -3.26 -17.66
C THR A 63 -1.15 -3.19 -16.97
N ALA A 64 -1.46 -2.04 -16.38
CA ALA A 64 -2.69 -1.80 -15.62
C ALA A 64 -3.05 -0.30 -15.59
N GLU A 65 -4.26 0.01 -15.13
CA GLU A 65 -4.65 1.39 -14.83
C GLU A 65 -3.80 1.96 -13.69
N VAL A 66 -3.43 3.24 -13.79
CA VAL A 66 -2.65 3.94 -12.75
C VAL A 66 -3.31 3.84 -11.38
N THR A 67 -4.64 3.87 -11.30
CA THR A 67 -5.40 3.66 -10.04
C THR A 67 -5.08 2.32 -9.39
N SER A 68 -4.88 1.25 -10.17
CA SER A 68 -4.53 -0.06 -9.62
C SER A 68 -3.15 -0.06 -8.96
N TYR A 69 -2.18 0.63 -9.56
CA TYR A 69 -0.84 0.79 -8.98
C TYR A 69 -0.88 1.65 -7.71
N ALA A 70 -1.53 2.83 -7.76
CA ALA A 70 -1.68 3.71 -6.60
C ALA A 70 -2.39 3.01 -5.43
N LEU A 71 -3.45 2.24 -5.72
CA LEU A 71 -4.18 1.47 -4.73
C LEU A 71 -3.32 0.37 -4.11
N MET A 72 -2.55 -0.37 -4.91
CA MET A 72 -1.62 -1.37 -4.41
C MET A 72 -0.60 -0.74 -3.45
N ALA A 73 0.07 0.33 -3.86
CA ALA A 73 1.05 1.01 -3.02
C ALA A 73 0.44 1.53 -1.72
N THR A 74 -0.77 2.11 -1.79
CA THR A 74 -1.51 2.60 -0.62
C THR A 74 -1.85 1.50 0.37
N ARG A 75 -2.30 0.34 -0.13
CA ARG A 75 -2.60 -0.84 0.69
C ARG A 75 -1.33 -1.41 1.32
N GLN A 76 -0.22 -1.47 0.57
CA GLN A 76 1.07 -1.91 1.09
C GLN A 76 1.61 -0.98 2.19
N ALA A 77 1.53 0.34 2.00
CA ALA A 77 1.87 1.32 3.04
C ALA A 77 1.02 1.11 4.30
N SER A 78 -0.30 0.92 4.14
CA SER A 78 -1.20 0.67 5.27
C SER A 78 -0.88 -0.64 6.02
N LEU A 79 -0.48 -1.70 5.31
CA LEU A 79 -0.03 -2.95 5.92
C LEU A 79 1.25 -2.73 6.73
N LYS A 80 2.22 -1.99 6.17
CA LYS A 80 3.47 -1.66 6.85
C LYS A 80 3.26 -0.78 8.08
N TYR A 81 2.32 0.15 8.02
CA TYR A 81 1.90 0.89 9.21
C TYR A 81 1.36 -0.02 10.31
N GLY A 82 0.62 -1.08 9.95
CA GLY A 82 0.17 -2.10 10.89
C GLY A 82 1.34 -2.84 11.56
N ASP A 83 2.32 -3.27 10.77
CA ASP A 83 3.55 -3.91 11.27
C ASP A 83 4.30 -3.00 12.25
N THR A 84 4.50 -1.73 11.88
CA THR A 84 5.20 -0.74 12.72
C THR A 84 4.39 -0.40 13.98
N MET A 85 3.07 -0.27 13.86
CA MET A 85 2.19 -0.04 15.01
C MET A 85 2.24 -1.21 16.02
N ASN A 86 2.37 -2.45 15.54
CA ASN A 86 2.56 -3.60 16.42
C ASN A 86 3.88 -3.50 17.20
N THR A 87 4.98 -3.13 16.54
CA THR A 87 6.27 -2.87 17.20
C THR A 87 6.15 -1.75 18.24
N ILE A 88 5.52 -0.63 17.88
CA ILE A 88 5.27 0.50 18.79
C ILE A 88 4.50 0.04 20.03
N ASN A 89 3.43 -0.72 19.86
CA ASN A 89 2.62 -1.23 20.97
C ASN A 89 3.40 -2.20 21.86
N GLN A 90 4.24 -3.07 21.28
CA GLN A 90 5.11 -3.96 22.04
C GLN A 90 6.13 -3.18 22.89
N MET A 91 6.79 -2.18 22.29
CA MET A 91 7.78 -1.35 22.98
C MET A 91 7.15 -0.58 24.16
N LEU A 92 5.95 -0.02 23.97
CA LEU A 92 5.22 0.67 25.03
C LEU A 92 4.72 -0.29 26.12
N GLY A 93 4.24 -1.46 25.72
CA GLY A 93 3.71 -2.49 26.63
C GLY A 93 4.78 -3.16 27.49
N ALA A 94 6.02 -3.28 27.00
CA ALA A 94 7.14 -3.85 27.77
C ALA A 94 7.49 -3.03 29.02
N GLY A 95 7.13 -1.74 29.06
CA GLY A 95 7.26 -0.90 30.25
C GLY A 95 8.69 -0.52 30.64
N ASN A 96 9.70 -0.95 29.89
CA ASN A 96 11.13 -0.76 30.20
C ASN A 96 11.80 0.39 29.44
N LEU A 97 11.07 1.09 28.56
CA LEU A 97 11.61 2.28 27.89
C LEU A 97 11.92 3.39 28.89
N PRO A 98 13.09 4.05 28.78
CA PRO A 98 13.33 5.28 29.53
C PRO A 98 12.38 6.39 29.07
N SER A 99 12.25 7.45 29.87
CA SER A 99 11.12 8.40 29.75
C SER A 99 11.05 9.09 28.39
N LYS A 100 12.20 9.53 27.85
CA LYS A 100 12.22 10.29 26.59
C LYS A 100 11.97 9.38 25.38
N GLU A 101 12.50 8.15 25.43
CA GLU A 101 12.22 7.10 24.45
C GLU A 101 10.73 6.75 24.45
N ARG A 102 10.13 6.58 25.63
CA ARG A 102 8.69 6.30 25.76
C ARG A 102 7.85 7.43 25.16
N GLU A 103 8.22 8.69 25.39
CA GLU A 103 7.53 9.85 24.83
C GLU A 103 7.60 9.84 23.29
N ALA A 104 8.79 9.66 22.71
CA ALA A 104 8.98 9.61 21.27
C ALA A 104 8.21 8.45 20.61
N VAL A 105 8.25 7.25 21.23
CA VAL A 105 7.50 6.08 20.74
C VAL A 105 5.98 6.31 20.88
N SER A 106 5.52 6.99 21.93
CA SER A 106 4.10 7.33 22.10
C SER A 106 3.62 8.38 21.09
N HIS A 107 4.47 9.36 20.75
CA HIS A 107 4.21 10.30 19.67
C HIS A 107 4.04 9.57 18.33
N CYS A 108 4.95 8.64 18.03
CA CYS A 108 4.84 7.79 16.84
C CYS A 108 3.54 6.99 16.80
N LYS A 109 3.07 6.45 17.93
CA LYS A 109 1.76 5.76 18.00
C LYS A 109 0.61 6.65 17.51
N GLY A 110 0.56 7.90 17.96
CA GLY A 110 -0.46 8.85 17.53
C GLY A 110 -0.38 9.13 16.03
N LYS A 111 0.84 9.38 15.54
CA LYS A 111 1.08 9.70 14.12
C LYS A 111 0.81 8.55 13.15
N TYR A 112 1.13 7.32 13.53
CA TYR A 112 0.74 6.16 12.72
C TYR A 112 -0.78 5.93 12.71
N GLY A 113 -1.49 6.27 13.79
CA GLY A 113 -2.95 6.21 13.82
C GLY A 113 -3.59 7.21 12.86
N GLU A 114 -3.08 8.44 12.85
CA GLU A 114 -3.46 9.51 11.92
C GLU A 114 -3.17 9.10 10.46
N ALA A 115 -1.93 8.73 10.15
CA ALA A 115 -1.51 8.32 8.81
C ALA A 115 -2.29 7.09 8.30
N GLY A 116 -2.54 6.10 9.16
CA GLY A 116 -3.31 4.91 8.81
C GLY A 116 -4.77 5.21 8.45
N ALA A 117 -5.42 6.11 9.20
CA ALA A 117 -6.78 6.54 8.88
C ALA A 117 -6.86 7.28 7.53
N LEU A 118 -5.89 8.15 7.26
CA LEU A 118 -5.78 8.88 6.00
C LEU A 118 -5.54 7.93 4.82
N MET A 119 -4.57 7.01 4.92
CA MET A 119 -4.29 6.04 3.86
C MET A 119 -5.46 5.08 3.59
N ALA A 120 -6.23 4.72 4.61
CA ALA A 120 -7.46 3.95 4.44
C ALA A 120 -8.55 4.74 3.69
N SER A 121 -8.69 6.04 3.99
CA SER A 121 -9.60 6.93 3.26
C SER A 121 -9.16 7.11 1.80
N VAL A 122 -7.87 7.26 1.53
CA VAL A 122 -7.30 7.32 0.19
C VAL A 122 -7.56 6.01 -0.58
N ALA A 123 -7.36 4.85 0.04
CA ALA A 123 -7.66 3.57 -0.62
C ALA A 123 -9.14 3.47 -1.04
N LYS A 124 -10.07 3.91 -0.17
CA LYS A 124 -11.50 3.96 -0.50
C LYS A 124 -11.80 4.92 -1.66
N GLN A 125 -11.12 6.06 -1.71
CA GLN A 125 -11.23 7.02 -2.80
C GLN A 125 -10.72 6.47 -4.13
N LEU A 126 -9.60 5.74 -4.09
CA LEU A 126 -9.05 5.04 -5.26
C LEU A 126 -10.01 3.94 -5.77
N ASP A 127 -10.55 3.13 -4.87
CA ASP A 127 -11.55 2.11 -5.22
C ASP A 127 -12.87 2.71 -5.75
N GLY A 128 -13.25 3.90 -5.25
CA GLY A 128 -14.49 4.58 -5.59
C GLY A 128 -14.39 5.61 -6.72
N CYS A 129 -13.18 5.82 -7.27
CA CYS A 129 -12.89 6.84 -8.29
C CYS A 129 -13.29 8.27 -7.91
N ASP A 130 -13.23 8.61 -6.61
CA ASP A 130 -13.46 9.96 -6.08
C ASP A 130 -12.15 10.47 -5.46
N PHE A 131 -11.36 11.21 -6.23
CA PHE A 131 -10.03 11.66 -5.80
C PHE A 131 -10.06 13.04 -5.11
N THR A 132 -11.25 13.58 -4.79
CA THR A 132 -11.43 14.96 -4.32
C THR A 132 -10.56 15.32 -3.12
N ARG A 133 -10.30 14.36 -2.22
CA ARG A 133 -9.46 14.57 -1.02
C ARG A 133 -8.13 13.84 -1.06
N ALA A 134 -7.94 12.92 -2.01
CA ALA A 134 -6.83 11.98 -2.03
C ALA A 134 -5.47 12.69 -1.96
N ARG A 135 -5.30 13.78 -2.73
CA ARG A 135 -4.07 14.58 -2.74
C ARG A 135 -3.70 15.08 -1.35
N GLN A 136 -4.64 15.73 -0.67
CA GLN A 136 -4.39 16.31 0.65
C GLN A 136 -4.18 15.22 1.70
N GLU A 137 -4.98 14.15 1.65
CA GLU A 137 -4.87 13.06 2.62
C GLU A 137 -3.54 12.28 2.50
N TYR A 138 -2.98 12.14 1.30
CA TYR A 138 -1.61 11.62 1.15
C TYR A 138 -0.57 12.53 1.78
N ILE A 139 -0.65 13.85 1.52
CA ILE A 139 0.30 14.84 2.07
C ILE A 139 0.23 14.81 3.60
N ASP A 140 -0.98 14.79 4.17
CA ASP A 140 -1.19 14.75 5.61
C ASP A 140 -0.65 13.44 6.20
N ALA A 141 -0.81 12.30 5.51
CA ALA A 141 -0.25 11.02 5.93
C ALA A 141 1.28 11.05 5.92
N GLU A 142 1.89 11.61 4.88
CA GLU A 142 3.34 11.78 4.79
C GLU A 142 3.87 12.66 5.93
N VAL A 143 3.22 13.80 6.18
CA VAL A 143 3.57 14.72 7.28
C VAL A 143 3.47 14.02 8.63
N ALA A 144 2.46 13.18 8.85
CA ALA A 144 2.33 12.42 10.07
C ALA A 144 3.48 11.44 10.27
N ILE A 145 3.84 10.63 9.26
CA ILE A 145 4.96 9.68 9.37
C ILE A 145 6.29 10.42 9.54
N ARG A 146 6.52 11.50 8.79
CA ARG A 146 7.70 12.35 8.95
C ARG A 146 7.79 12.93 10.36
N SER A 147 6.67 13.36 10.93
CA SER A 147 6.63 13.86 12.31
C SER A 147 7.02 12.80 13.34
N CYS A 148 6.70 11.52 13.11
CA CYS A 148 7.23 10.43 13.93
C CYS A 148 8.75 10.26 13.74
N GLN A 149 9.22 10.27 12.49
CA GLN A 149 10.65 10.16 12.18
C GLN A 149 11.48 11.25 12.86
N ASP A 150 11.03 12.51 12.77
CA ASP A 150 11.67 13.67 13.41
C ASP A 150 11.68 13.53 14.93
N GLY A 151 10.57 13.05 15.52
CA GLY A 151 10.48 12.75 16.95
C GLY A 151 11.46 11.67 17.42
N LEU A 152 11.84 10.76 16.53
CA LEU A 152 12.83 9.71 16.77
C LEU A 152 14.27 10.11 16.40
N TRP A 153 14.52 11.34 15.94
CA TRP A 153 15.85 11.76 15.46
C TRP A 153 16.97 11.55 16.49
N SER A 154 16.70 11.82 17.77
CA SER A 154 17.68 11.58 18.86
C SER A 154 17.85 10.09 19.22
N PHE A 155 17.04 9.22 18.63
CA PHE A 155 16.92 7.79 18.93
C PHE A 155 17.12 6.92 17.69
N GLN A 156 17.93 7.38 16.73
CA GLN A 156 18.25 6.66 15.49
C GLN A 156 18.79 5.23 15.69
N TYR A 157 19.34 4.94 16.86
CA TYR A 157 19.80 3.60 17.22
C TYR A 157 18.65 2.60 17.41
N MET A 158 17.41 3.06 17.59
CA MET A 158 16.25 2.19 17.72
C MET A 158 15.89 1.56 16.37
N PRO A 159 15.57 0.25 16.33
CA PRO A 159 15.03 -0.38 15.13
C PRO A 159 13.80 0.34 14.57
N LEU A 160 13.00 0.96 15.44
CA LEU A 160 11.83 1.74 15.06
C LEU A 160 12.17 2.88 14.09
N TYR A 161 13.30 3.57 14.24
CA TYR A 161 13.67 4.66 13.33
C TYR A 161 13.83 4.18 11.88
N ALA A 162 14.44 3.00 11.69
CA ALA A 162 14.61 2.40 10.37
C ALA A 162 13.26 1.96 9.76
N MET A 163 12.35 1.41 10.58
CA MET A 163 10.99 1.07 10.15
C MET A 163 10.23 2.31 9.68
N VAL A 164 10.27 3.39 10.46
CA VAL A 164 9.59 4.65 10.13
C VAL A 164 10.15 5.29 8.87
N THR A 165 11.46 5.20 8.66
CA THR A 165 12.10 5.69 7.44
C THR A 165 11.62 4.91 6.21
N ALA A 166 11.54 3.58 6.30
CA ALA A 166 11.05 2.74 5.20
C ALA A 166 9.56 2.99 4.90
N ASP A 167 8.75 3.19 5.95
CA ASP A 167 7.34 3.52 5.81
C ASP A 167 7.14 4.89 5.16
N HIS A 168 7.96 5.88 5.52
CA HIS A 168 7.96 7.21 4.92
C HIS A 168 8.29 7.17 3.42
N ASP A 169 9.34 6.44 3.03
CA ASP A 169 9.69 6.23 1.62
C ASP A 169 8.54 5.57 0.83
N LEU A 170 7.91 4.54 1.40
CA LEU A 170 6.78 3.87 0.75
C LEU A 170 5.53 4.78 0.64
N THR A 171 5.33 5.66 1.62
CA THR A 171 4.25 6.66 1.59
C THR A 171 4.44 7.65 0.45
N LEU A 172 5.68 8.09 0.23
CA LEU A 172 6.04 8.97 -0.88
C LEU A 172 5.86 8.28 -2.23
N VAL A 173 6.27 7.01 -2.36
CA VAL A 173 5.99 6.21 -3.56
C VAL A 173 4.47 6.12 -3.81
N ALA A 174 3.67 5.86 -2.78
CA ALA A 174 2.22 5.80 -2.91
C ALA A 174 1.62 7.15 -3.33
N TYR A 175 2.08 8.25 -2.73
CA TYR A 175 1.66 9.61 -3.10
C TYR A 175 1.98 9.93 -4.56
N GLU A 176 3.21 9.71 -5.00
CA GLU A 176 3.63 10.03 -6.37
C GLU A 176 2.88 9.20 -7.41
N LEU A 177 2.59 7.93 -7.12
CA LEU A 177 1.72 7.10 -7.96
C LEU A 177 0.28 7.66 -8.01
N GLY A 178 -0.24 8.15 -6.88
CA GLY A 178 -1.52 8.84 -6.83
C GLY A 178 -1.53 10.17 -7.59
N ALA A 179 -0.43 10.94 -7.52
CA ALA A 179 -0.30 12.24 -8.16
C ALA A 179 -0.37 12.17 -9.69
N LEU A 180 -0.09 11.00 -10.28
CA LEU A 180 -0.33 10.74 -11.70
C LEU A 180 -1.83 10.77 -12.08
N ILE A 181 -2.74 10.70 -11.11
CA ILE A 181 -4.20 10.70 -11.29
C ILE A 181 -4.77 12.11 -11.05
N PHE A 182 -4.39 12.75 -9.93
CA PHE A 182 -4.99 14.01 -9.47
C PHE A 182 -4.05 15.23 -9.56
N GLY A 183 -2.83 15.06 -10.07
CA GLY A 183 -1.82 16.11 -10.16
C GLY A 183 -0.95 16.22 -8.91
N ARG A 184 0.24 16.79 -9.07
CA ARG A 184 1.19 17.05 -7.99
C ARG A 184 0.81 18.19 -7.09
#